data_AF-A0A418NM35-F1
#
_entry.id   AF-A0A418NM35-F1
#
_cell.length_a   1.000
_cell.length_b   1.000
_cell.length_c   1.000
_cell.angle_alpha   90.00
_cell.angle_beta   90.00
_cell.angle_gamma   90.00
#
_symmetry.space_group_name_H-M   'P 1'
#
loop_
_entity.id
_entity.type
_entity.pdbx_description
1 polymer ?
#
loop_
_entity_poly.entity_id
_entity_poly.type
_entity_poly.pdbx_seq_one_letter_code
_entity_poly.pdbx_strand_id
1 'polypeptide(L)'
;MFANDTLDIVARGLLLAVAALAWVVLLVRVNGLRSLSKMTSFDFVMTIALGSLVAGASQADSWSGFAQPLVAMAGLFVAQWSAARLRRISPAIENVIQNEPVLLMRDGEILRGALDRTRVAESDLFAKLREANVSDMSQVRAVVLETTGDVSVLHGETTSERLLEGVEQQR
;
A
#
# COMPACT_ATOMS: atom_id res chain seq x y z
N MET A 1 23.05 -17.55 33.97
CA MET A 1 24.00 -16.54 33.50
C MET A 1 25.03 -17.27 32.68
N PHE A 2 24.90 -17.25 31.35
CA PHE A 2 25.83 -17.96 30.48
C PHE A 2 27.24 -17.37 30.65
N ALA A 3 28.28 -18.20 30.57
CA ALA A 3 29.66 -17.82 30.83
C ALA A 3 30.31 -16.92 29.74
N ASN A 4 29.50 -16.31 28.85
CA ASN A 4 29.97 -15.51 27.73
C ASN A 4 28.89 -14.48 27.36
N ASP A 5 29.09 -13.22 27.73
CA ASP A 5 28.12 -12.13 27.51
C ASP A 5 27.70 -12.01 26.04
N THR A 6 28.60 -12.32 25.10
CA THR A 6 28.32 -12.37 23.66
C THR A 6 27.32 -13.45 23.29
N LEU A 7 27.37 -14.63 23.91
CA LEU A 7 26.41 -15.70 23.64
C LEU A 7 25.03 -15.35 24.16
N ASP A 8 24.95 -14.68 25.32
CA ASP A 8 23.67 -14.22 25.88
C ASP A 8 23.02 -13.16 24.98
N ILE A 9 23.80 -12.18 24.52
CA ILE A 9 23.33 -11.14 23.59
C ILE A 9 22.83 -11.77 22.27
N VAL A 10 23.59 -12.69 21.69
CA VAL A 10 23.22 -13.35 20.43
C VAL A 10 21.96 -14.21 20.62
N ALA A 11 21.91 -15.04 21.66
CA ALA A 11 20.77 -15.91 21.91
C ALA A 11 19.50 -15.10 22.19
N ARG A 12 19.59 -14.08 23.05
CA ARG A 12 18.47 -13.20 23.37
C ARG A 12 17.98 -12.43 22.15
N GLY A 13 18.90 -11.83 21.39
CA GLY A 13 18.55 -11.09 20.18
C GLY A 13 17.83 -11.96 19.16
N LEU A 14 18.32 -13.17 18.90
CA LEU A 14 17.68 -14.12 17.99
C LEU A 14 16.29 -14.54 18.48
N LEU A 15 16.16 -14.90 19.77
CA LEU A 15 14.89 -15.34 20.34
C LEU A 15 13.82 -14.24 20.28
N LEU A 16 14.16 -13.00 20.69
CA LEU A 16 13.22 -11.88 20.67
C LEU A 16 12.85 -11.48 19.23
N ALA A 17 13.81 -11.49 18.31
CA ALA A 17 13.53 -11.20 16.90
C ALA A 17 12.59 -12.23 16.26
N VAL A 18 12.85 -13.53 16.47
CA VAL A 18 11.99 -14.60 15.97
C VAL A 18 10.59 -14.52 16.59
N ALA A 19 10.50 -14.26 17.90
CA ALA A 19 9.22 -14.12 18.58
C ALA A 19 8.42 -12.90 18.08
N ALA A 20 9.06 -11.74 17.90
CA ALA A 20 8.42 -10.55 17.35
C ALA A 20 7.95 -10.78 15.91
N LEU A 21 8.77 -11.44 15.07
CA LEU A 21 8.38 -11.78 13.71
C LEU A 21 7.20 -12.75 13.67
N ALA A 22 7.22 -13.79 14.50
CA ALA A 22 6.10 -14.73 14.64
C ALA A 22 4.81 -14.03 15.06
N TRP A 23 4.90 -13.04 15.95
CA TRP A 23 3.77 -12.21 16.34
C TRP A 23 3.19 -11.39 15.19
N VAL A 24 4.05 -10.72 14.40
CA VAL A 24 3.59 -9.98 13.21
C VAL A 24 2.92 -10.92 12.22
N VAL A 25 3.51 -12.09 11.95
CA VAL A 25 2.91 -13.10 11.06
C VAL A 25 1.54 -13.53 11.55
N LEU A 26 1.37 -13.76 12.87
CA LEU A 26 0.08 -14.07 13.45
C LEU A 26 -0.94 -12.95 13.22
N LEU A 27 -0.57 -11.69 13.49
CA LEU A 27 -1.45 -10.54 13.31
C LEU A 27 -1.86 -10.36 11.83
N VAL A 28 -0.93 -10.53 10.90
CA VAL A 28 -1.22 -10.49 9.45
C VAL A 28 -2.19 -11.61 9.06
N ARG A 29 -1.99 -12.84 9.55
CA ARG A 29 -2.88 -13.97 9.26
C ARG A 29 -4.30 -13.71 9.74
N VAL A 30 -4.48 -13.08 10.91
CA VAL A 30 -5.80 -12.71 11.45
C VAL A 30 -6.46 -11.60 10.64
N ASN A 31 -5.69 -10.60 10.19
CA ASN A 31 -6.23 -9.46 9.43
C ASN A 31 -6.49 -9.77 7.95
N GLY A 32 -6.06 -10.95 7.47
CA GLY A 32 -6.20 -11.36 6.08
C GLY A 32 -5.09 -10.81 5.17
N LEU A 33 -4.87 -11.50 4.05
CA LEU A 33 -3.82 -11.15 3.10
C LEU A 33 -4.26 -9.92 2.27
N ARG A 34 -3.63 -8.75 2.47
CA ARG A 34 -3.56 -7.75 1.38
C ARG A 34 -2.45 -8.17 0.44
N SER A 35 -2.74 -8.23 -0.85
CA SER A 35 -1.76 -8.57 -1.88
C SER A 35 -0.59 -7.58 -1.82
N LEU A 36 0.65 -8.09 -1.69
CA LEU A 36 1.87 -7.27 -1.66
C LEU A 36 2.10 -6.50 -2.98
N SER A 37 1.49 -6.95 -4.08
CA SER A 37 1.73 -6.40 -5.42
C SER A 37 1.09 -5.03 -5.66
N LYS A 38 0.13 -4.60 -4.83
CA LYS A 38 -0.55 -3.29 -4.95
C LYS A 38 -0.71 -2.64 -3.57
N MET A 39 0.41 -2.31 -2.93
CA MET A 39 0.41 -1.60 -1.65
C MET A 39 -0.08 -0.16 -1.82
N THR A 40 -1.01 0.27 -0.98
CA THR A 40 -1.37 1.70 -0.89
C THR A 40 -0.31 2.47 -0.08
N SER A 41 -0.27 3.81 -0.19
CA SER A 41 0.61 4.65 0.64
C SER A 41 0.43 4.38 2.14
N PHE A 42 -0.80 4.07 2.56
CA PHE A 42 -1.09 3.67 3.93
C PHE A 42 -0.44 2.33 4.31
N ASP A 43 -0.50 1.32 3.44
CA ASP A 43 0.12 0.01 3.68
C ASP A 43 1.66 0.12 3.74
N PHE A 44 2.24 1.03 2.97
CA PHE A 44 3.66 1.34 3.01
C PHE A 44 4.09 1.93 4.36
N VAL A 45 3.39 2.97 4.84
CA VAL A 45 3.66 3.58 6.15
C VAL A 45 3.50 2.55 7.28
N MET A 46 2.45 1.72 7.21
CA MET A 46 2.22 0.64 8.17
C MET A 46 3.38 -0.37 8.20
N THR A 47 3.90 -0.74 7.04
CA THR A 47 5.04 -1.68 6.93
C THR A 47 6.30 -1.11 7.60
N ILE A 48 6.59 0.17 7.38
CA ILE A 48 7.71 0.87 8.04
C ILE A 48 7.51 0.90 9.56
N ALA A 49 6.30 1.26 10.01
CA ALA A 49 5.98 1.32 11.43
C ALA A 49 6.14 -0.06 12.12
N LEU A 50 5.65 -1.13 11.49
CA LEU A 50 5.81 -2.50 11.98
C LEU A 50 7.29 -2.91 12.04
N GLY A 51 8.08 -2.60 11.00
CA GLY A 51 9.52 -2.87 11.00
C GLY A 51 10.25 -2.18 12.16
N SER A 52 9.92 -0.92 12.44
CA SER A 52 10.45 -0.17 13.59
C SER A 52 10.08 -0.82 14.93
N LEU A 53 8.83 -1.25 15.09
CA LEU A 53 8.39 -1.93 16.31
C LEU A 53 9.04 -3.31 16.48
N VAL A 54 9.27 -4.06 15.39
CA VAL A 54 9.98 -5.35 15.44
C VAL A 54 11.43 -5.14 15.87
N ALA A 55 12.10 -4.12 15.33
CA ALA A 55 13.44 -3.74 15.77
C ALA A 55 13.47 -3.35 17.26
N GLY A 56 12.48 -2.58 17.72
CA GLY A 56 12.34 -2.23 19.13
C GLY A 56 12.14 -3.44 20.04
N ALA A 57 11.27 -4.38 19.65
CA ALA A 57 11.04 -5.62 20.39
C ALA A 57 12.32 -6.48 20.45
N SER A 58 13.04 -6.58 19.34
CA SER A 58 14.25 -7.41 19.24
C SER A 58 15.41 -6.90 20.09
N GLN A 59 15.41 -5.60 20.40
CA GLN A 59 16.43 -4.92 21.21
C GLN A 59 15.98 -4.73 22.67
N ALA A 60 14.90 -5.38 23.10
CA ALA A 60 14.32 -5.12 24.41
C ALA A 60 15.16 -5.69 25.55
N ASP A 61 15.55 -4.80 26.48
CA ASP A 61 16.31 -5.15 27.69
C ASP A 61 15.43 -5.64 28.86
N SER A 62 14.12 -5.55 28.75
CA SER A 62 13.16 -6.05 29.74
C SER A 62 11.91 -6.66 29.11
N TRP A 63 11.16 -7.45 29.89
CA TRP A 63 9.89 -8.01 29.42
C TRP A 63 8.85 -6.94 29.10
N SER A 64 8.80 -5.83 29.85
CA SER A 64 7.94 -4.70 29.53
C SER A 64 8.39 -4.01 28.24
N GLY A 65 9.70 -3.87 28.03
CA GLY A 65 10.28 -3.35 26.78
C GLY A 65 9.98 -4.23 25.57
N PHE A 66 9.82 -5.54 25.76
CA PHE A 66 9.39 -6.46 24.70
C PHE A 66 7.87 -6.39 24.46
N ALA A 67 7.08 -6.38 25.54
CA ALA A 67 5.61 -6.37 25.49
C ALA A 67 5.03 -5.10 24.86
N GLN A 68 5.61 -3.94 25.13
CA GLN A 68 5.07 -2.66 24.66
C GLN A 68 5.04 -2.55 23.12
N PRO A 69 6.13 -2.84 22.37
CA PRO A 69 6.08 -2.91 20.92
C PRO A 69 5.09 -3.94 20.37
N LEU A 70 4.95 -5.12 21.00
CA LEU A 70 3.98 -6.15 20.58
C LEU A 70 2.53 -5.66 20.69
N VAL A 71 2.20 -4.96 21.78
CA VAL A 71 0.89 -4.31 21.98
C VAL A 71 0.71 -3.18 20.97
N ALA A 72 1.74 -2.38 20.71
CA ALA A 72 1.68 -1.33 19.70
C ALA A 72 1.43 -1.89 18.28
N MET A 73 2.06 -3.02 17.91
CA MET A 73 1.79 -3.71 16.65
C MET A 73 0.32 -4.11 16.56
N ALA A 74 -0.22 -4.74 17.61
CA ALA A 74 -1.64 -5.11 17.64
C ALA A 74 -2.54 -3.87 17.51
N GLY A 75 -2.20 -2.76 18.18
CA GLY A 75 -2.88 -1.48 18.05
C GLY A 75 -2.85 -0.92 16.62
N LEU A 76 -1.72 -1.01 15.93
CA LEU A 76 -1.61 -0.62 14.51
C LEU A 76 -2.53 -1.46 13.63
N PHE A 77 -2.58 -2.78 13.83
CA PHE A 77 -3.52 -3.63 13.08
C PHE A 77 -4.99 -3.30 13.38
N VAL A 78 -5.33 -3.03 14.64
CA VAL A 78 -6.69 -2.56 15.01
C VAL A 78 -7.01 -1.22 14.35
N ALA A 79 -6.06 -0.28 14.30
CA ALA A 79 -6.23 0.99 13.62
C ALA A 79 -6.40 0.80 12.11
N GLN A 80 -5.61 -0.06 11.48
CA GLN A 80 -5.71 -0.41 10.05
C GLN A 80 -7.06 -1.05 9.72
N TRP A 81 -7.54 -1.98 10.56
CA TRP A 81 -8.85 -2.61 10.40
C TRP A 81 -9.97 -1.57 10.54
N SER A 82 -9.89 -0.71 11.56
CA SER A 82 -10.85 0.36 11.80
C SER A 82 -10.90 1.36 10.64
N ALA A 83 -9.73 1.81 10.17
CA ALA A 83 -9.62 2.68 9.00
C ALA A 83 -10.24 2.04 7.76
N ALA A 84 -9.95 0.75 7.50
CA ALA A 84 -10.56 0.03 6.39
C ALA A 84 -12.09 -0.05 6.50
N ARG A 85 -12.63 -0.22 7.71
CA ARG A 85 -14.08 -0.26 7.94
C ARG A 85 -14.73 1.12 7.78
N LEU A 86 -14.07 2.18 8.24
CA LEU A 86 -14.53 3.56 8.15
C LEU A 86 -14.54 4.07 6.71
N ARG A 87 -13.53 3.74 5.90
CA ARG A 87 -13.51 4.06 4.46
C ARG A 87 -14.77 3.57 3.75
N ARG A 88 -15.20 2.33 4.03
CA ARG A 88 -16.43 1.77 3.44
C ARG A 88 -17.72 2.49 3.84
N ILE A 89 -17.70 3.28 4.90
CA ILE A 89 -18.90 3.97 5.42
C ILE A 89 -18.94 5.42 4.93
N SER A 90 -17.79 6.06 4.68
CA SER A 90 -17.71 7.48 4.34
C SER A 90 -16.71 7.75 3.21
N PRO A 91 -17.19 8.20 2.03
CA PRO A 91 -16.36 8.65 0.93
C PRO A 91 -15.42 9.80 1.33
N ALA A 92 -15.85 10.68 2.25
CA ALA A 92 -15.03 11.78 2.73
C ALA A 92 -13.80 11.29 3.53
N ILE A 93 -13.93 10.19 4.29
CA ILE A 93 -12.81 9.56 4.99
C ILE A 93 -11.88 8.86 3.99
N GLU A 94 -12.44 8.24 2.96
CA GLU A 94 -11.67 7.63 1.88
C GLU A 94 -10.78 8.66 1.18
N ASN A 95 -11.33 9.83 0.83
CA ASN A 95 -10.60 10.91 0.14
C ASN A 95 -9.51 11.58 1.00
N VAL A 96 -9.63 11.54 2.32
CA VAL A 96 -8.58 12.06 3.23
C VAL A 96 -7.45 11.05 3.40
N ILE A 97 -7.76 9.75 3.34
CA ILE A 97 -6.80 8.66 3.62
C ILE A 97 -6.13 8.17 2.32
N GLN A 98 -6.80 8.26 1.19
CA GLN A 98 -6.35 7.78 -0.12
C GLN A 98 -6.59 8.86 -1.17
N ASN A 99 -5.69 8.93 -2.15
CA ASN A 99 -5.94 9.72 -3.34
C ASN A 99 -7.10 9.08 -4.13
N GLU A 100 -7.92 9.88 -4.80
CA GLU A 100 -8.89 9.36 -5.76
C GLU A 100 -8.17 8.90 -7.05
N PRO A 101 -8.67 7.86 -7.74
CA PRO A 101 -8.13 7.49 -9.04
C PRO A 101 -8.43 8.58 -10.06
N VAL A 102 -7.45 8.92 -10.90
CA VAL A 102 -7.55 10.06 -11.85
C VAL A 102 -7.48 9.57 -13.28
N LEU A 103 -8.39 10.05 -14.13
CA LEU A 103 -8.36 9.76 -15.55
C LEU A 103 -7.23 10.54 -16.24
N LEU A 104 -6.28 9.84 -16.86
CA LEU A 104 -5.13 10.42 -17.57
C LEU A 104 -5.33 10.50 -19.08
N MET A 105 -6.13 9.59 -19.64
CA MET A 105 -6.39 9.49 -21.07
C MET A 105 -7.77 8.88 -21.29
N ARG A 106 -8.49 9.36 -22.31
CA ARG A 106 -9.83 8.87 -22.67
C ARG A 106 -9.97 8.79 -24.18
N ASP A 107 -10.41 7.65 -24.68
CA ASP A 107 -10.74 7.44 -26.11
C ASP A 107 -9.64 7.95 -27.07
N GLY A 108 -8.38 7.62 -26.79
CA GLY A 108 -7.23 8.04 -27.61
C GLY A 108 -6.65 9.43 -27.26
N GLU A 109 -7.33 10.23 -26.44
CA GLU A 109 -6.94 11.60 -26.12
C GLU A 109 -6.29 11.71 -24.73
N ILE A 110 -5.09 12.29 -24.69
CA ILE A 110 -4.34 12.52 -23.44
C ILE A 110 -4.88 13.75 -22.73
N LEU A 111 -5.27 13.59 -21.46
CA LEU A 111 -5.77 14.66 -20.61
C LEU A 111 -4.58 15.37 -19.93
N ARG A 112 -3.92 16.29 -20.65
CA ARG A 112 -2.70 16.97 -20.18
C ARG A 112 -2.85 17.66 -18.82
N GLY A 113 -4.00 18.28 -18.55
CA GLY A 113 -4.25 18.91 -17.25
C GLY A 113 -4.28 17.90 -16.08
N ALA A 114 -4.70 16.66 -16.34
CA ALA A 114 -4.63 15.58 -15.35
C ALA A 114 -3.19 15.11 -15.13
N LEU A 115 -2.39 14.99 -16.21
CA LEU A 115 -0.96 14.68 -16.12
C LEU A 115 -0.21 15.72 -15.27
N ASP A 116 -0.44 17.02 -15.54
CA ASP A 116 0.21 18.10 -14.81
C ASP A 116 -0.15 18.09 -13.31
N ARG A 117 -1.44 17.92 -12.99
CA ARG A 117 -1.93 17.89 -11.60
C ARG A 117 -1.38 16.68 -10.82
N THR A 118 -1.31 15.53 -11.48
CA THR A 118 -0.83 14.28 -10.87
C THR A 118 0.68 14.11 -10.94
N ARG A 119 1.38 15.04 -11.63
CA ARG A 119 2.84 15.01 -11.87
C ARG A 119 3.30 13.76 -12.61
N VAL A 120 2.44 13.20 -13.45
CA VAL A 120 2.77 12.06 -14.33
C VAL A 120 3.36 12.62 -15.62
N ALA A 121 4.58 12.23 -15.97
CA ALA A 121 5.17 12.64 -17.23
C ALA A 121 4.50 11.88 -18.39
N GLU A 122 4.36 12.54 -19.54
CA GLU A 122 3.80 11.91 -20.75
C GLU A 122 4.64 10.67 -21.17
N SER A 123 5.95 10.69 -20.91
CA SER A 123 6.83 9.53 -21.12
C SER A 123 6.47 8.32 -20.27
N ASP A 124 5.99 8.54 -19.04
CA ASP A 124 5.59 7.47 -18.11
C ASP A 124 4.26 6.87 -18.55
N LEU A 125 3.33 7.72 -19.01
CA LEU A 125 2.09 7.29 -19.65
C LEU A 125 2.39 6.38 -20.85
N PHE A 126 3.30 6.79 -21.74
CA PHE A 126 3.71 5.96 -22.88
C PHE A 126 4.42 4.66 -22.46
N ALA A 127 5.21 4.67 -21.39
CA ALA A 127 5.79 3.45 -20.84
C ALA A 127 4.71 2.47 -20.40
N LYS A 128 3.65 2.95 -19.74
CA LYS A 128 2.52 2.14 -19.28
C LYS A 128 1.65 1.62 -20.42
N LEU A 129 1.43 2.42 -21.46
CA LEU A 129 0.77 1.96 -22.69
C LEU A 129 1.55 0.81 -23.37
N ARG A 130 2.89 0.90 -23.42
CA ARG A 130 3.74 -0.19 -23.93
C ARG A 130 3.70 -1.43 -23.04
N GLU A 131 3.72 -1.25 -21.72
CA GLU A 131 3.58 -2.35 -20.76
C GLU A 131 2.26 -3.10 -20.96
N ALA A 132 1.19 -2.38 -21.32
CA ALA A 132 -0.12 -2.93 -21.65
C ALA A 132 -0.24 -3.49 -23.09
N ASN A 133 0.83 -3.51 -23.89
CA ASN A 133 0.81 -3.93 -25.31
C ASN A 133 -0.14 -3.11 -26.20
N VAL A 134 -0.34 -1.83 -25.91
CA VAL A 134 -1.05 -0.92 -26.80
C VAL A 134 -0.17 -0.65 -28.03
N SER A 135 -0.67 -1.02 -29.20
CA SER A 135 0.02 -0.84 -30.49
C SER A 135 -0.47 0.39 -31.25
N ASP A 136 -1.69 0.85 -30.97
CA ASP A 136 -2.32 2.02 -31.58
C ASP A 136 -3.11 2.79 -30.52
N MET A 137 -2.94 4.11 -30.47
CA MET A 137 -3.60 5.00 -29.50
C MET A 137 -5.13 4.98 -29.64
N SER A 138 -5.66 4.73 -30.83
CA SER A 138 -7.10 4.64 -31.09
C SER A 138 -7.77 3.45 -30.38
N GLN A 139 -7.00 2.44 -29.97
CA GLN A 139 -7.50 1.30 -29.21
C GLN A 139 -7.68 1.64 -27.73
N VAL A 140 -7.10 2.73 -27.25
CA VAL A 140 -7.13 3.10 -25.82
C VAL A 140 -8.47 3.73 -25.49
N ARG A 141 -9.21 3.11 -24.57
CA ARG A 141 -10.50 3.61 -24.10
C ARG A 141 -10.34 4.46 -22.86
N ALA A 142 -9.49 4.04 -21.93
CA ALA A 142 -9.17 4.83 -20.75
C ALA A 142 -7.79 4.47 -20.20
N VAL A 143 -7.12 5.46 -19.62
CA VAL A 143 -5.95 5.25 -18.78
C VAL A 143 -6.19 5.93 -17.44
N VAL A 144 -6.06 5.17 -16.36
CA VAL A 144 -6.40 5.62 -15.01
C VAL A 144 -5.16 5.51 -14.13
N LEU A 145 -4.81 6.61 -13.47
CA LEU A 145 -3.88 6.61 -12.36
C LEU A 145 -4.60 6.10 -11.11
N GLU A 146 -4.20 4.94 -10.62
CA GLU A 146 -4.79 4.32 -9.45
C GLU A 146 -4.30 4.97 -8.16
N THR A 147 -5.04 4.75 -7.07
CA THR A 147 -4.70 5.28 -5.73
C THR A 147 -3.36 4.75 -5.19
N THR A 148 -2.87 3.64 -5.75
CA THR A 148 -1.57 3.04 -5.47
C THR A 148 -0.41 3.72 -6.23
N GLY A 149 -0.71 4.65 -7.14
CA GLY A 149 0.26 5.26 -8.05
C GLY A 149 0.62 4.40 -9.27
N ASP A 150 -0.04 3.24 -9.43
CA ASP A 150 0.07 2.42 -10.63
C ASP A 150 -0.88 2.95 -11.71
N VAL A 151 -0.67 2.55 -12.96
CA VAL A 151 -1.50 2.99 -14.09
C VAL A 151 -2.21 1.80 -14.70
N SER A 152 -3.53 1.85 -14.70
CA SER A 152 -4.39 0.89 -15.38
C SER A 152 -4.66 1.36 -16.80
N VAL A 153 -4.45 0.48 -17.79
CA VAL A 153 -4.75 0.76 -19.20
C VAL A 153 -5.91 -0.12 -19.66
N LEU A 154 -6.98 0.50 -20.14
CA LEU A 154 -8.14 -0.15 -20.72
C LEU A 154 -8.12 0.10 -22.23
N HIS A 155 -7.91 -0.95 -23.02
CA HIS A 155 -7.84 -0.88 -24.48
C HIS A 155 -8.60 -2.04 -25.13
N GLY A 156 -9.14 -1.79 -26.33
CA GLY A 156 -10.01 -2.73 -27.05
C GLY A 156 -11.16 -2.01 -27.75
N GLU A 157 -12.11 -2.77 -28.29
CA GLU A 157 -13.23 -2.18 -29.05
C GLU A 157 -14.19 -1.37 -28.16
N THR A 158 -14.48 -1.88 -26.96
CA THR A 158 -15.41 -1.24 -26.02
C THR A 158 -14.87 -1.30 -24.60
N THR A 159 -15.35 -0.40 -23.74
CA THR A 159 -15.09 -0.43 -22.30
C THR A 159 -16.39 -0.10 -21.58
N SER A 160 -16.69 -0.86 -20.54
CA SER A 160 -17.87 -0.61 -19.72
C SER A 160 -17.65 0.64 -18.88
N GLU A 161 -18.56 1.61 -18.92
CA GLU A 161 -18.50 2.82 -18.07
C GLU A 161 -18.47 2.48 -16.58
N ARG A 162 -18.98 1.30 -16.19
CA ARG A 162 -18.93 0.82 -14.81
C ARG A 162 -17.51 0.65 -14.27
N LEU A 163 -16.53 0.43 -15.16
CA LEU A 163 -15.12 0.34 -14.77
C LEU A 163 -14.49 1.71 -14.46
N LEU A 164 -15.18 2.79 -14.81
CA LEU A 164 -14.75 4.17 -14.63
C LEU A 164 -15.59 4.91 -13.56
N GLU A 165 -16.50 4.19 -12.90
CA GLU A 165 -17.23 4.69 -11.73
C GLU A 165 -16.24 5.05 -10.61
N GLY A 166 -16.35 6.27 -10.06
CA GLY A 166 -15.47 6.75 -8.99
C GLY A 166 -14.09 7.25 -9.44
N VAL A 167 -13.80 7.22 -10.75
CA VAL A 167 -12.62 7.88 -11.31
C VAL A 167 -12.90 9.37 -11.45
N GLU A 168 -12.01 10.21 -10.93
CA GLU A 168 -12.09 11.66 -11.09
C GLU A 168 -11.93 12.00 -12.58
N GLN A 169 -13.04 12.38 -13.21
CA GLN A 169 -13.07 12.93 -14.57
C GLN A 169 -13.06 14.45 -14.44
N GLN A 170 -12.14 15.12 -15.14
CA GLN A 170 -11.94 16.57 -15.06
C GLN A 170 -13.26 17.36 -14.90
N ARG A 171 -13.35 18.14 -13.82
CA ARG A 171 -14.06 19.43 -13.82
C ARG A 171 -13.13 20.53 -14.29
#